data_AF-B7JBQ2-F1
#
_entry.id   AF-B7JBQ2-F1
#
_cell.length_a   1.000
_cell.length_b   1.000
_cell.length_c   1.000
_cell.angle_alpha   90.00
_cell.angle_beta   90.00
_cell.angle_gamma   90.00
#
_symmetry.space_group_name_H-M   'P 1'
#
loop_
_entity.id
_entity.type
_entity.pdbx_description
1 polymer ?
#
loop_
_entity_poly.entity_id
_entity_poly.type
_entity_poly.pdbx_seq_one_letter_code
_entity_poly.pdbx_strand_id
1 'polypeptide(L)'
;MFAIKALFNDEVAVREGFSSIRRTLMENHPDHADYYDVLRKILQQQIHLKHAVFAEKDVVSCEFYGFDERESAMAEAALLDVGALEVIVE
;
A
#
# COMPACT_ATOMS: atom_id res chain seq x y z
N MET A 1 -7.31 -15.43 2.17
CA MET A 1 -7.39 -13.97 2.29
C MET A 1 -6.03 -13.55 2.80
N PHE A 2 -5.33 -12.75 2.01
CA PHE A 2 -3.93 -12.40 2.17
C PHE A 2 -3.76 -11.17 3.05
N ALA A 3 -2.63 -11.14 3.75
CA ALA A 3 -2.07 -9.96 4.38
C ALA A 3 -0.99 -9.35 3.47
N ILE A 4 -0.86 -8.04 3.52
CA ILE A 4 0.12 -7.29 2.72
C ILE A 4 0.96 -6.47 3.67
N LYS A 5 2.27 -6.63 3.60
CA LYS A 5 3.22 -5.81 4.34
C LYS A 5 4.03 -4.99 3.36
N ALA A 6 3.94 -3.67 3.45
CA ALA A 6 4.73 -2.74 2.64
C ALA A 6 5.78 -2.04 3.48
N LEU A 7 7.01 -1.95 2.94
CA LEU A 7 8.14 -1.28 3.58
C LEU A 7 8.38 0.08 2.91
N PHE A 8 8.60 1.12 3.70
CA PHE A 8 8.89 2.48 3.25
C PHE A 8 10.13 3.02 3.94
N ASN A 9 10.86 3.94 3.30
CA ASN A 9 12.07 4.54 3.87
C ASN A 9 11.82 5.14 5.27
N ASP A 10 10.74 5.89 5.43
CA ASP A 10 10.38 6.57 6.67
C ASP A 10 8.87 6.92 6.71
N GLU A 11 8.41 7.55 7.80
CA GLU A 11 7.02 7.98 7.92
C GLU A 11 6.61 9.05 6.90
N VAL A 12 7.56 9.84 6.37
CA VAL A 12 7.27 10.86 5.37
C VAL A 12 6.92 10.19 4.05
N ALA A 13 7.72 9.19 3.63
CA ALA A 13 7.45 8.38 2.45
C ALA A 13 6.08 7.68 2.54
N VAL A 14 5.69 7.18 3.71
CA VAL A 14 4.34 6.62 3.92
C VAL A 14 3.26 7.69 3.68
N ARG A 15 3.40 8.88 4.28
CA ARG A 15 2.41 9.97 4.14
C ARG A 15 2.30 10.46 2.69
N GLU A 16 3.42 10.59 2.00
CA GLU A 16 3.46 10.98 0.59
C GLU A 16 2.81 9.92 -0.30
N GLY A 17 3.16 8.64 -0.10
CA GLY A 17 2.60 7.56 -0.89
C GLY A 17 1.07 7.47 -0.77
N PHE A 18 0.54 7.55 0.46
CA PHE A 18 -0.91 7.53 0.69
C PHE A 18 -1.60 8.81 0.21
N SER A 19 -0.91 9.95 0.23
CA SER A 19 -1.42 11.17 -0.40
C SER A 19 -1.50 11.02 -1.91
N SER A 20 -0.56 10.31 -2.53
CA SER A 20 -0.60 9.94 -3.95
C SER A 20 -1.82 9.06 -4.26
N ILE A 21 -2.04 7.98 -3.49
CA ILE A 21 -3.23 7.11 -3.63
C ILE A 21 -4.52 7.93 -3.56
N ARG A 22 -4.63 8.87 -2.62
CA ARG A 22 -5.80 9.76 -2.50
C ARG A 22 -6.01 10.63 -3.75
N ARG A 23 -4.93 11.15 -4.35
CA ARG A 23 -5.03 11.93 -5.60
C ARG A 23 -5.47 11.05 -6.76
N THR A 24 -4.91 9.85 -6.89
CA THR A 24 -5.32 8.87 -7.92
C THR A 24 -6.82 8.58 -7.83
N LEU A 25 -7.37 8.38 -6.62
CA LEU A 25 -8.81 8.19 -6.42
C LEU A 25 -9.66 9.39 -6.85
N MET A 26 -9.13 10.62 -6.82
CA MET A 26 -9.86 11.82 -7.27
C MET A 26 -9.93 11.95 -8.79
N GLU A 27 -8.97 11.41 -9.51
CA GLU A 27 -8.93 11.40 -10.99
C GLU A 27 -9.84 10.31 -11.59
N ASN A 28 -10.26 9.35 -10.76
CA ASN A 28 -11.29 8.32 -10.96
C ASN A 28 -11.64 8.00 -12.43
N HIS A 29 -10.94 7.02 -13.01
CA HIS A 29 -11.22 6.51 -14.35
C HIS A 29 -12.20 5.33 -14.29
N PRO A 30 -13.35 5.38 -14.99
CA PRO A 30 -14.40 4.35 -14.91
C PRO A 30 -13.94 2.96 -15.39
N ASP A 31 -12.87 2.88 -16.17
CA ASP A 31 -12.42 1.65 -16.83
C ASP A 31 -11.73 0.64 -15.88
N HIS A 32 -11.43 1.03 -14.63
CA HIS A 32 -10.69 0.21 -13.68
C HIS A 32 -11.33 0.15 -12.28
N ALA A 33 -12.66 -0.02 -12.21
CA ALA A 33 -13.41 -0.02 -10.95
C ALA A 33 -12.79 -0.90 -9.83
N ASP A 34 -12.38 -2.13 -10.17
CA ASP A 34 -11.77 -3.07 -9.22
C ASP A 34 -10.47 -2.51 -8.61
N TYR A 35 -9.64 -1.83 -9.39
CA TYR A 35 -8.40 -1.21 -8.91
C TYR A 35 -8.70 -0.05 -7.94
N TYR A 36 -9.67 0.80 -8.29
CA TYR A 36 -10.10 1.89 -7.41
C TYR A 36 -10.70 1.39 -6.10
N ASP A 37 -11.38 0.23 -6.11
CA ASP A 37 -11.88 -0.40 -4.88
C ASP A 37 -10.73 -0.90 -4.00
N VAL A 38 -9.68 -1.47 -4.58
CA VAL A 38 -8.47 -1.86 -3.84
C VAL A 38 -7.79 -0.64 -3.21
N LEU A 39 -7.65 0.47 -3.95
CA LEU A 39 -7.08 1.71 -3.40
C LEU A 39 -7.93 2.25 -2.22
N ARG A 40 -9.26 2.23 -2.35
CA ARG A 40 -10.17 2.61 -1.25
C ARG A 40 -10.00 1.70 -0.05
N LYS A 41 -9.88 0.39 -0.26
CA LYS A 41 -9.68 -0.60 0.79
C LYS A 41 -8.38 -0.34 1.55
N ILE A 42 -7.27 -0.08 0.86
CA ILE A 42 -5.98 0.30 1.48
C ILE A 42 -6.16 1.54 2.38
N LEU A 43 -6.82 2.59 1.88
CA LEU A 43 -7.00 3.84 2.64
C LEU A 43 -7.97 3.74 3.82
N GLN A 44 -8.86 2.75 3.83
CA GLN A 44 -9.79 2.50 4.93
C GLN A 44 -9.15 1.71 6.08
N GLN A 45 -8.03 1.02 5.84
CA GLN A 45 -7.31 0.30 6.89
C GLN A 45 -6.68 1.28 7.88
N GLN A 46 -6.67 0.92 9.16
CA GLN A 46 -5.89 1.64 10.15
C GLN A 46 -4.40 1.38 9.89
N ILE A 47 -3.65 2.44 9.57
CA ILE A 47 -2.22 2.31 9.30
C ILE A 47 -1.48 2.18 10.63
N HIS A 48 -0.94 0.99 10.89
CA HIS A 48 -0.04 0.75 12.01
C HIS A 48 1.40 0.80 11.51
N LEU A 49 2.07 1.92 11.78
CA LEU A 49 3.49 2.08 11.48
C LEU A 49 4.29 1.28 12.50
N LYS A 50 5.09 0.33 12.02
CA LYS A 50 6.05 -0.41 12.85
C LYS A 50 7.45 -0.18 12.30
N HIS A 51 8.42 -0.11 13.20
CA HIS A 51 9.81 -0.13 12.82
C HIS A 51 10.18 -1.51 12.23
N ALA A 52 10.98 -1.50 11.17
CA ALA A 52 11.52 -2.69 10.53
C ALA A 52 12.94 -2.40 10.00
N VAL A 53 13.64 -3.45 9.57
CA VAL A 53 14.97 -3.34 8.95
C VAL A 53 14.92 -3.98 7.57
N PHE A 54 15.38 -3.25 6.56
CA PHE A 54 15.49 -3.73 5.18
C PHE A 54 16.83 -3.30 4.59
N ALA A 55 17.59 -4.25 4.06
CA ALA A 55 18.93 -4.01 3.50
C ALA A 55 19.85 -3.18 4.43
N GLU A 56 19.94 -3.58 5.71
CA GLU A 56 20.74 -2.93 6.76
C GLU A 56 20.35 -1.48 7.08
N LYS A 57 19.15 -1.03 6.67
CA LYS A 57 18.60 0.29 6.97
C LYS A 57 17.32 0.18 7.78
N ASP A 58 17.14 1.13 8.68
CA ASP A 58 15.89 1.33 9.40
C ASP A 58 14.81 1.81 8.42
N VAL A 59 13.68 1.12 8.42
CA VAL A 59 12.52 1.39 7.56
C VAL A 59 11.23 1.33 8.37
N VAL A 60 10.13 1.76 7.77
CA VAL A 60 8.79 1.68 8.35
C VAL A 60 7.97 0.64 7.59
N SER A 61 7.34 -0.27 8.32
CA SER A 61 6.40 -1.24 7.74
C SER A 61 4.95 -0.85 8.03
N CYS A 62 4.10 -1.00 7.02
CA CYS A 62 2.65 -0.91 7.09
C CYS A 62 2.04 -2.29 6.77
N GLU A 63 1.03 -2.71 7.53
CA GLU A 63 0.33 -3.98 7.31
C GLU A 63 -1.12 -3.72 6.92
N PHE A 64 -1.61 -4.44 5.92
CA PHE A 64 -2.98 -4.41 5.45
C PHE A 64 -3.53 -5.82 5.38
N TYR A 65 -4.81 -5.98 5.64
CA TYR A 65 -5.44 -7.29 5.73
C TYR A 65 -6.68 -7.36 4.86
N GLY A 66 -7.04 -8.58 4.49
CA GLY A 66 -8.35 -8.83 3.93
C GLY A 66 -8.39 -8.89 2.41
N PHE A 67 -7.26 -9.08 1.73
CA PHE A 67 -7.20 -9.08 0.26
C PHE A 67 -7.42 -10.51 -0.28
N ASP A 68 -8.16 -10.67 -1.37
CA ASP A 68 -8.08 -11.90 -2.17
C ASP A 68 -6.84 -11.91 -3.07
N GLU A 69 -6.62 -12.98 -3.85
CA GLU A 69 -5.43 -13.13 -4.71
C GLU A 69 -5.32 -12.02 -5.77
N ARG A 70 -6.45 -11.58 -6.32
CA ARG A 70 -6.49 -10.55 -7.35
C ARG A 70 -6.29 -9.18 -6.73
N GLU A 71 -6.97 -8.91 -5.62
CA GLU A 71 -6.83 -7.68 -4.87
C GLU A 71 -5.40 -7.51 -4.31
N SER A 72 -4.75 -8.60 -3.87
CA SER A 72 -3.39 -8.54 -3.33
C SER A 72 -2.37 -8.14 -4.39
N ALA A 73 -2.49 -8.67 -5.61
CA ALA A 73 -1.64 -8.27 -6.73
C ALA A 73 -1.83 -6.78 -7.10
N MET A 74 -3.06 -6.28 -7.08
CA MET A 74 -3.35 -4.86 -7.33
C MET A 74 -2.82 -3.96 -6.23
N ALA A 75 -2.97 -4.38 -4.97
CA ALA A 75 -2.49 -3.64 -3.81
C ALA A 75 -0.96 -3.60 -3.78
N GLU A 76 -0.29 -4.70 -4.10
CA GLU A 76 1.17 -4.76 -4.28
C GLU A 76 1.63 -3.73 -5.32
N ALA A 77 1.06 -3.77 -6.53
CA ALA A 77 1.40 -2.82 -7.58
C ALA A 77 1.18 -1.36 -7.13
N ALA A 78 0.03 -1.06 -6.53
CA ALA A 78 -0.29 0.27 -6.04
C ALA A 78 0.71 0.77 -4.98
N LEU A 79 1.12 -0.09 -4.05
CA LEU A 79 2.05 0.26 -2.98
C LEU A 79 3.46 0.51 -3.51
N LEU A 80 3.92 -0.31 -4.47
CA LEU A 80 5.20 -0.10 -5.17
C LEU A 80 5.18 1.21 -5.97
N ASP A 81 4.11 1.49 -6.71
CA ASP A 81 3.97 2.72 -7.51
C ASP A 81 4.04 4.00 -6.66
N VAL A 82 3.62 3.93 -5.39
CA VAL A 82 3.66 5.08 -4.48
C VAL A 82 4.88 5.11 -3.56
N GLY A 83 5.88 4.27 -3.84
CA GLY A 83 7.20 4.35 -3.22
C GLY A 83 7.48 3.36 -2.09
N ALA A 84 6.71 2.27 -1.99
CA ALA A 84 7.14 1.13 -1.17
C ALA A 84 8.44 0.54 -1.75
N LEU A 85 9.40 0.23 -0.88
CA LEU A 85 10.67 -0.40 -1.22
C LEU A 85 10.49 -1.89 -1.54
N GLU A 86 9.59 -2.53 -0.79
CA GLU A 86 9.26 -3.93 -0.90
C GLU A 86 7.82 -4.13 -0.42
N VAL A 87 7.12 -5.06 -1.05
CA VAL A 87 5.80 -5.53 -0.61
C VAL A 87 5.85 -7.04 -0.48
N ILE A 88 5.39 -7.54 0.66
CA ILE A 88 5.34 -8.96 1.00
C ILE A 88 3.87 -9.35 1.12
N VAL A 89 3.46 -10.40 0.40
CA VAL A 89 2.10 -10.94 0.43
C VAL A 89 2.12 -12.28 1.16
N GLU A 90 1.34 -12.39 2.24
CA GLU A 90 1.30 -13.55 3.16
C GLU A 90 -0.10 -14.16 3.29
#